data_AF-A0A183U840-F1
#
_entry.id   AF-A0A183U840-F1
#
_cell.length_a   1.000
_cell.length_b   1.000
_cell.length_c   1.000
_cell.angle_alpha   90.00
_cell.angle_beta   90.00
_cell.angle_gamma   90.00
#
_symmetry.space_group_name_H-M   'P 1'
#
loop_
_entity.id
_entity.type
_entity.pdbx_description
1 polymer ?
#
loop_
_entity_poly.entity_id
_entity_poly.type
_entity_poly.pdbx_seq_one_letter_code
_entity_poly.pdbx_strand_id
1 'polypeptide(L)'
;MFDMILTAGEEPYETVARLRIELIDMDDNAPKLETLSTSDLNNLTITENSRPGTILFELHISDADYLNGRRDVFKYTLSGEGSANFQVKE
;
A
#
# COMPACT_ATOMS: atom_id res chain seq x y z
N MET A 1 0.85 -13.02 -15.53
CA MET A 1 1.24 -13.68 -16.80
C MET A 1 0.13 -14.64 -17.19
N PHE A 2 -0.38 -14.53 -18.41
CA PHE A 2 -1.42 -15.42 -18.94
C PHE A 2 -0.91 -16.08 -20.21
N ASP A 3 -1.01 -17.41 -20.28
CA ASP A 3 -0.66 -18.21 -21.44
C ASP A 3 -1.94 -18.81 -22.03
N MET A 4 -2.14 -18.65 -23.33
CA MET A 4 -3.26 -19.24 -24.07
C MET A 4 -2.75 -20.02 -25.27
N ILE A 5 -3.34 -21.19 -25.50
CA ILE A 5 -3.09 -22.00 -26.69
C ILE A 5 -4.28 -21.81 -27.63
N LEU A 6 -3.98 -21.39 -28.86
CA LEU A 6 -4.95 -21.25 -29.95
C LEU A 6 -4.72 -22.41 -30.91
N THR A 7 -5.66 -23.34 -30.95
CA THR A 7 -5.65 -24.46 -31.91
C THR A 7 -6.70 -24.19 -32.98
N ALA A 8 -6.29 -24.28 -34.25
CA ALA A 8 -7.18 -24.16 -35.39
C ALA A 8 -7.06 -25.41 -36.27
N GLY A 9 -8.21 -26.00 -36.62
CA GLY A 9 -8.29 -27.25 -37.36
C GLY A 9 -8.49 -28.46 -36.47
N GLU A 10 -8.45 -29.64 -37.09
CA GLU A 10 -8.60 -30.95 -36.46
C GLU A 10 -7.57 -31.89 -37.12
N GLU A 11 -7.18 -32.97 -36.44
CA GLU A 11 -6.20 -33.92 -36.98
C GLU A 11 -6.60 -34.44 -38.38
N PRO A 12 -5.63 -34.61 -39.31
CA PRO A 12 -4.19 -34.37 -39.14
C PRO A 12 -3.76 -32.93 -39.47
N TYR A 13 -4.71 -32.03 -39.74
CA TYR A 13 -4.44 -30.67 -40.21
C TYR A 13 -4.83 -29.65 -39.15
N GLU A 14 -4.02 -29.58 -38.10
CA GLU A 14 -4.11 -28.55 -37.08
C GLU A 14 -2.92 -27.60 -37.09
N THR A 15 -3.14 -26.38 -36.61
CA THR A 15 -2.10 -25.40 -36.32
C THR A 15 -2.28 -24.92 -34.89
N VAL A 16 -1.16 -24.83 -34.17
CA VAL A 16 -1.13 -24.40 -32.78
C VAL A 16 -0.30 -23.12 -32.66
N ALA A 17 -0.88 -22.07 -32.08
CA ALA A 17 -0.20 -20.85 -31.72
C ALA A 17 -0.24 -20.64 -30.20
N ARG A 18 0.84 -20.10 -29.63
CA ARG A 18 0.92 -19.73 -28.22
C ARG A 18 0.88 -18.22 -28.09
N LEU A 19 -0.15 -17.71 -27.43
CA LEU A 19 -0.26 -16.31 -27.04
C LEU A 19 0.18 -16.15 -25.59
N ARG A 20 1.20 -15.31 -25.36
CA ARG A 20 1.64 -14.91 -24.02
C ARG A 20 1.27 -13.46 -23.77
N ILE A 21 0.60 -13.21 -22.66
CA ILE A 21 0.23 -11.86 -22.21
C ILE A 21 0.91 -11.59 -20.87
N GLU A 22 1.75 -10.56 -20.85
CA GLU A 22 2.40 -10.02 -19.66
C GLU A 22 1.73 -8.68 -19.33
N LEU A 23 1.19 -8.57 -18.12
CA LEU A 23 0.67 -7.31 -17.60
C LEU A 23 1.80 -6.65 -16.80
N ILE A 24 2.10 -5.40 -17.13
CA ILE A 24 3.05 -4.58 -16.38
C ILE A 24 2.24 -3.75 -15.40
N ASP A 25 2.58 -3.87 -14.12
CA ASP A 25 1.96 -3.09 -13.07
C ASP A 25 2.54 -1.67 -13.01
N MET A 26 1.67 -0.67 -13.00
CA MET A 26 2.01 0.75 -12.91
C MET A 26 1.48 1.31 -11.60
N ASP A 27 2.24 2.19 -10.99
CA ASP A 27 1.92 2.90 -9.75
C ASP A 27 0.75 3.89 -10.01
N ASP A 28 -0.48 3.40 -9.89
CA ASP A 28 -1.74 4.08 -10.20
C ASP A 28 -2.78 4.09 -9.07
N ASN A 29 -2.48 3.44 -7.95
CA ASN A 29 -3.21 3.44 -6.71
C ASN A 29 -2.46 4.30 -5.68
N ALA A 30 -3.17 5.22 -5.04
CA ALA A 30 -2.59 6.00 -3.97
C ALA A 30 -2.56 5.21 -2.65
N PRO A 31 -1.56 5.46 -1.77
CA PRO A 31 -1.52 4.86 -0.44
C PRO A 31 -2.78 5.18 0.37
N LYS A 32 -3.25 4.19 1.13
CA LYS A 32 -4.41 4.29 2.01
C LYS A 32 -3.98 4.14 3.46
N LEU A 33 -4.54 5.01 4.31
CA LEU A 33 -4.34 4.95 5.75
C LEU A 33 -5.42 4.07 6.36
N GLU A 34 -5.00 3.00 7.00
CA GLU A 34 -5.83 2.07 7.74
C GLU A 34 -5.67 2.34 9.25
N THR A 35 -6.78 2.68 9.90
CA THR A 35 -6.80 3.01 11.32
C THR A 35 -6.88 1.72 12.13
N LEU A 36 -5.80 1.36 12.83
CA LEU A 36 -5.79 0.20 13.73
C LEU A 36 -6.46 0.48 15.07
N SER A 37 -6.58 1.75 15.46
CA SER A 37 -7.18 2.18 16.72
C SER A 37 -8.57 2.77 16.51
N THR A 38 -9.54 2.37 17.33
CA THR A 38 -10.92 2.89 17.39
C THR A 38 -11.01 4.35 17.87
N SER A 39 -9.90 5.07 17.95
CA SER A 39 -9.83 6.44 18.42
C SER A 39 -10.03 7.39 17.24
N ASP A 40 -10.88 8.40 17.42
CA ASP A 40 -11.11 9.44 16.42
C ASP A 40 -9.78 10.18 16.12
N LEU A 41 -9.11 9.85 15.01
CA LEU A 41 -7.85 10.48 14.61
C LEU A 41 -7.96 12.01 14.43
N ASN A 42 -9.18 12.51 14.21
CA ASN A 42 -9.42 13.93 14.05
C ASN A 42 -9.31 14.70 15.37
N ASN A 43 -9.60 14.06 16.52
CA ASN A 43 -9.66 14.70 17.83
C ASN A 43 -9.07 13.79 18.91
N LEU A 44 -7.74 13.70 18.96
CA LEU A 44 -7.04 12.99 20.01
C LEU A 44 -6.89 13.87 21.26
N THR A 45 -7.27 13.34 22.42
CA THR A 45 -7.01 13.97 23.72
C THR A 45 -5.84 13.27 24.41
N ILE A 46 -4.89 14.04 24.93
CA ILE A 46 -3.70 13.54 25.62
C ILE A 46 -3.72 14.07 27.05
N THR A 47 -3.47 13.20 28.03
CA THR A 47 -3.39 13.63 29.43
C THR A 47 -2.11 14.42 29.68
N GLU A 48 -2.21 15.55 30.40
CA GLU A 48 -1.07 16.46 30.65
C GLU A 48 0.14 15.81 31.35
N ASN A 49 -0.11 14.76 32.14
CA ASN A 49 0.91 14.03 32.89
C ASN A 49 1.53 12.87 32.07
N SER A 50 1.22 12.78 30.78
CA SER A 50 1.79 11.77 29.88
C SER A 50 3.30 11.93 29.79
N ARG A 51 4.03 10.82 29.91
CA ARG A 51 5.49 10.83 29.85
C ARG A 51 5.97 11.04 28.41
N PRO A 52 7.12 11.71 28.18
CA PRO A 52 7.73 11.75 26.86
C PRO A 52 7.94 10.34 26.29
N GLY A 53 7.60 10.15 25.01
CA GLY A 53 7.65 8.84 24.34
C GLY A 53 6.40 7.97 24.53
N THR A 54 5.34 8.49 25.19
CA THR A 54 4.03 7.82 25.21
C THR A 54 3.53 7.66 23.77
N ILE A 55 3.20 6.42 23.39
CA ILE A 55 2.62 6.11 22.09
C ILE A 55 1.16 6.61 22.11
N LEU A 56 0.83 7.44 21.12
CA LEU A 56 -0.49 8.04 21.01
C LEU A 56 -1.45 7.17 20.20
N PHE A 57 -0.99 6.69 19.04
CA PHE A 57 -1.72 5.80 18.16
C PHE A 57 -0.75 5.14 17.18
N GLU A 58 -1.21 4.06 16.56
CA GLU A 58 -0.54 3.38 15.47
C GLU A 58 -1.36 3.52 14.19
N LEU A 59 -0.67 3.79 13.08
CA LEU A 59 -1.26 3.87 11.75
C LEU A 59 -0.74 2.71 10.93
N HIS A 60 -1.62 2.09 10.15
CA HIS A 60 -1.21 1.19 9.09
C HIS A 60 -1.37 1.92 7.76
N ILE A 61 -0.41 1.76 6.85
CA ILE A 61 -0.50 2.29 5.50
C ILE A 61 -0.40 1.12 4.54
N SER A 62 -1.38 1.01 3.65
CA SER A 62 -1.44 0.00 2.61
C SER A 62 -1.44 0.69 1.26
N ASP A 63 -0.66 0.16 0.32
CA ASP A 63 -0.74 0.53 -1.09
C ASP A 63 -1.06 -0.74 -1.89
N ALA A 64 -2.01 -0.62 -2.83
CA ALA A 64 -2.42 -1.75 -3.66
C ALA A 64 -1.35 -2.09 -4.71
N ASP A 65 -0.51 -1.13 -5.09
CA ASP A 65 0.57 -1.29 -6.06
C ASP A 65 1.84 -1.86 -5.43
N TYR A 66 1.81 -2.11 -4.12
CA TYR A 66 2.88 -2.79 -3.40
C TYR A 66 2.93 -4.27 -3.78
N LEU A 67 3.45 -4.54 -4.99
CA LEU A 67 3.83 -5.88 -5.43
C LEU A 67 5.25 -6.19 -4.96
N ASN A 68 5.42 -7.39 -4.39
CA ASN A 68 6.68 -7.95 -3.88
C ASN A 68 7.92 -7.52 -4.70
N GLY A 69 8.62 -6.48 -4.24
CA GLY A 69 9.88 -6.04 -4.83
C GLY A 69 10.05 -4.52 -4.99
N ARG A 70 8.96 -3.75 -5.13
CA ARG A 70 9.03 -2.28 -4.98
C ARG A 70 8.97 -1.93 -3.50
N ARG A 71 9.87 -1.07 -3.03
CA ARG A 71 9.78 -0.50 -1.69
C ARG A 71 9.08 0.84 -1.83
N ASP A 72 7.84 0.91 -1.37
CA ASP A 72 7.20 2.21 -1.19
C ASP A 72 7.95 2.96 -0.10
N VAL A 73 8.26 4.21 -0.39
CA VAL A 73 8.91 5.12 0.56
C VAL A 73 7.85 6.12 0.98
N PHE A 74 7.29 5.91 2.17
CA PHE A 74 6.34 6.83 2.75
C PHE A 74 7.08 8.03 3.34
N LYS A 75 6.52 9.22 3.15
CA LYS A 75 7.04 10.46 3.73
C LYS A 75 6.01 11.05 4.69
N TYR A 76 6.43 11.26 5.92
CA TYR A 76 5.61 11.88 6.96
C TYR A 76 6.01 13.33 7.17
N THR A 77 5.06 14.21 7.49
CA THR A 77 5.33 15.60 7.82
C THR A 77 4.39 16.05 8.93
N LEU A 78 4.98 16.53 10.03
CA LEU A 78 4.25 17.20 11.11
C LEU A 78 4.36 18.71 10.90
N SER A 79 3.25 19.42 11.08
CA SER A 79 3.18 20.88 10.90
C SER A 79 2.24 21.50 11.94
N GLY A 80 2.31 22.83 12.07
CA GLY A 80 1.53 23.58 13.05
C GLY A 80 2.30 23.90 14.34
N GLU A 81 1.64 24.68 15.20
CA GLU A 81 2.18 25.08 16.50
C GLU A 81 2.37 23.87 17.42
N GLY A 82 3.53 23.78 18.07
CA GLY A 82 3.84 22.67 18.98
C GLY A 82 4.19 21.34 18.29
N SER A 83 4.25 21.28 16.95
CA SER A 83 4.63 20.07 16.20
C SER A 83 5.99 19.48 16.60
N ALA A 84 6.92 20.32 17.07
CA ALA A 84 8.22 19.90 17.59
C ALA A 84 8.14 19.00 18.84
N ASN A 85 6.99 18.93 19.52
CA ASN A 85 6.77 18.06 20.67
C ASN A 85 6.30 16.65 20.29
N PHE A 86 6.06 16.39 19.01
CA PHE A 86 5.56 15.12 18.49
C PHE A 86 6.53 14.53 17.48
N GLN A 87 6.47 13.21 17.33
CA GLN A 87 7.31 12.47 16.38
C GLN A 87 6.53 11.31 15.77
N VAL A 88 6.81 11.04 14.50
CA VAL A 88 6.41 9.78 13.84
C VAL A 88 7.60 8.84 13.94
N LYS A 89 7.34 7.60 14.37
CA LYS A 89 8.36 6.55 14.44
C LYS A 89 7.99 5.46 13.43
N GLU A 90 8.91 5.21 12.50
CA GLU A 90 8.87 4.11 11.53
C GLU A 90 9.32 2.79 12.16
#